data_AF-A0A8D8P6T6-F1
#
_entry.id   AF-A0A8D8P6T6-F1
#
_cell.length_a   1.000
_cell.length_b   1.000
_cell.length_c   1.000
_cell.angle_alpha   90.00
_cell.angle_beta   90.00
_cell.angle_gamma   90.00
#
_symmetry.space_group_name_H-M   'P 1'
#
loop_
_entity.id
_entity.type
_entity.pdbx_description
1 polymer ?
#
loop_
_entity_poly.entity_id
_entity_poly.type
_entity_poly.pdbx_seq_one_letter_code
_entity_poly.pdbx_strand_id
1 'polypeptide(L)'
;MVLNTWKNPSICLSPDVRSRLNYQEFRSSYKCTANCSIVTQFNGSFPAMKFLAATLLIFAIFHASGADQKPYDKQHWERTNQLCSRLLRTPQEARDLIAQKKFDDDANEAMHCVIRCTGIVSGTYDDERGTVMEMMEVQAQGKTGFAEFRSAAEECYGGFGPEDYGDDWCKKSYLYFKCDWKAWVQHVKKVE
;
A
#
# COMPACT_ATOMS: atom_id res chain seq x y z
N MET A 1 -18.47 22.73 -48.37
CA MET A 1 -17.01 22.69 -48.10
C MET A 1 -16.79 22.48 -46.59
N VAL A 2 -15.67 21.89 -46.18
CA VAL A 2 -15.19 21.72 -44.77
C VAL A 2 -14.64 23.05 -44.21
N LEU A 3 -14.30 23.26 -42.92
CA LEU A 3 -14.09 22.39 -41.72
C LEU A 3 -15.25 22.54 -40.68
N ASN A 4 -15.34 22.00 -39.45
CA ASN A 4 -14.45 21.69 -38.29
C ASN A 4 -13.78 22.95 -37.66
N THR A 5 -13.79 23.21 -36.34
CA THR A 5 -13.35 22.31 -35.24
C THR A 5 -13.94 22.62 -33.83
N TRP A 6 -14.24 21.54 -33.10
CA TRP A 6 -13.98 21.23 -31.65
C TRP A 6 -14.33 22.20 -30.49
N LYS A 7 -15.12 21.66 -29.53
CA LYS A 7 -15.30 22.17 -28.16
C LYS A 7 -14.33 21.50 -27.18
N ASN A 8 -13.98 22.22 -26.12
CA ASN A 8 -13.06 21.79 -25.06
C ASN A 8 -13.83 21.41 -23.78
N PRO A 9 -13.66 20.22 -23.17
CA PRO A 9 -14.18 19.90 -21.83
C PRO A 9 -13.12 20.09 -20.74
N SER A 10 -13.50 20.71 -19.63
CA SER A 10 -12.60 21.03 -18.51
C SER A 10 -12.04 19.78 -17.83
N ILE A 11 -10.71 19.72 -17.71
CA ILE A 11 -9.99 18.66 -16.99
C ILE A 11 -9.85 19.08 -15.51
N CYS A 12 -10.29 18.23 -14.59
CA CYS A 12 -9.98 18.37 -13.16
C CYS A 12 -8.61 17.73 -12.89
N LEU A 13 -7.60 18.56 -12.64
CA LEU A 13 -6.30 18.14 -12.10
C LEU A 13 -6.38 18.12 -10.57
N SER A 14 -5.76 17.12 -9.92
CA SER A 14 -5.51 17.14 -8.47
C SER A 14 -4.06 17.54 -8.19
N PRO A 15 -3.79 18.52 -7.32
CA PRO A 15 -2.44 18.99 -7.01
C PRO A 15 -1.76 18.17 -5.89
N ASP A 16 -0.44 18.31 -5.81
CA ASP A 16 0.44 17.71 -4.79
C ASP A 16 0.98 18.77 -3.79
N VAL A 17 1.41 18.30 -2.62
CA VAL A 17 2.22 18.97 -1.56
C VAL A 17 1.58 20.08 -0.69
N ARG A 18 1.39 19.73 0.61
CA ARG A 18 1.42 20.54 1.85
C ARG A 18 0.55 21.81 1.97
N SER A 19 -0.24 21.83 3.05
CA SER A 19 0.15 22.56 4.28
C SER A 19 -0.71 22.18 5.49
N ARG A 20 -0.26 22.51 6.70
CA ARG A 20 -0.98 22.26 7.96
C ARG A 20 -2.10 23.29 8.13
N LEU A 21 -3.36 22.86 8.21
CA LEU A 21 -4.46 23.63 8.82
C LEU A 21 -5.40 22.70 9.61
N ASN A 22 -6.04 23.27 10.63
CA ASN A 22 -6.77 22.59 11.71
C ASN A 22 -7.75 21.48 11.30
N TYR A 23 -7.61 20.32 11.95
CA TYR A 23 -8.45 19.13 11.74
C TYR A 23 -9.79 19.17 12.52
N GLN A 24 -10.43 20.35 12.66
CA GLN A 24 -11.65 20.51 13.47
C GLN A 24 -12.84 21.22 12.81
N GLU A 25 -12.72 21.75 11.59
CA GLU A 25 -13.87 22.35 10.86
C GLU A 25 -14.36 21.53 9.65
N PHE A 26 -13.79 20.35 9.37
CA PHE A 26 -14.22 19.49 8.25
C PHE A 26 -15.45 18.60 8.54
N ARG A 27 -16.35 19.06 9.42
CA ARG A 27 -17.61 18.39 9.78
C ARG A 27 -18.87 19.19 9.40
N SER A 28 -18.87 19.86 8.24
CA SER A 28 -20.13 20.43 7.69
C SER A 28 -20.17 20.63 6.17
N SER A 29 -19.91 19.58 5.36
CA SER A 29 -20.43 19.49 3.95
C SER A 29 -20.23 18.11 3.30
N TYR A 30 -20.74 17.03 3.91
CA TYR A 30 -20.92 15.74 3.21
C TYR A 30 -22.30 15.14 3.46
N LYS A 31 -23.34 15.87 3.00
CA LYS A 31 -24.64 15.28 2.65
C LYS A 31 -24.74 15.12 1.14
N CYS A 32 -23.94 14.21 0.57
CA CYS A 32 -24.30 13.61 -0.72
C CYS A 32 -25.43 12.61 -0.47
N THR A 33 -26.65 13.13 -0.30
CA THR A 33 -27.85 12.31 -0.20
C THR A 33 -28.02 11.49 -1.47
N ALA A 34 -28.05 10.17 -1.32
CA ALA A 34 -28.45 9.26 -2.39
C ALA A 34 -29.90 9.59 -2.80
N ASN A 35 -30.06 10.24 -3.96
CA ASN A 35 -31.34 10.48 -4.62
C ASN A 35 -31.12 10.61 -6.13
N CYS A 36 -30.68 9.52 -6.75
CA CYS A 36 -30.77 9.35 -8.20
C CYS A 36 -31.99 8.45 -8.48
N SER A 37 -33.18 9.03 -8.37
CA SER A 37 -34.43 8.34 -8.71
C SER A 37 -34.45 8.05 -10.21
N ILE A 38 -34.22 6.79 -10.57
CA ILE A 38 -34.33 6.32 -11.96
C ILE A 38 -35.81 6.36 -12.34
N VAL A 39 -36.22 7.38 -13.10
CA VAL A 39 -37.54 7.42 -13.74
C VAL A 39 -37.51 6.47 -14.94
N THR A 40 -38.05 5.26 -14.75
CA THR A 40 -38.26 4.30 -15.82
C THR A 40 -39.51 4.65 -16.64
N GLN A 41 -39.34 5.49 -17.67
CA GLN A 41 -40.25 5.52 -18.82
C GLN A 41 -39.62 4.81 -20.01
N PHE A 42 -39.81 3.49 -20.08
CA PHE A 42 -39.54 2.71 -21.28
C PHE A 42 -40.79 2.67 -22.17
N ASN A 43 -40.80 3.49 -23.21
CA ASN A 43 -41.63 3.30 -24.39
C ASN A 43 -40.75 3.54 -25.63
N GLY A 44 -40.11 2.48 -26.13
CA GLY A 44 -39.16 2.57 -27.24
C GLY A 44 -38.49 1.24 -27.54
N SER A 45 -39.00 0.52 -28.54
CA SER A 45 -38.41 -0.73 -29.02
C SER A 45 -37.11 -0.47 -29.80
N PHE A 46 -35.95 -0.67 -29.18
CA PHE A 46 -34.63 -0.57 -29.83
C PHE A 46 -33.66 -1.68 -29.34
N PRO A 47 -32.67 -2.09 -30.17
CA PRO A 47 -32.13 -3.45 -30.14
C PRO A 47 -31.08 -3.70 -29.04
N ALA A 48 -31.17 -4.88 -28.40
CA ALA A 48 -30.40 -5.30 -27.23
C ALA A 48 -28.87 -5.48 -27.41
N MET A 49 -28.32 -5.22 -28.61
CA MET A 49 -26.95 -5.65 -28.97
C MET A 49 -25.84 -4.65 -28.58
N LYS A 50 -26.17 -3.44 -28.11
CA LYS A 50 -25.17 -2.39 -27.82
C LYS A 50 -24.73 -2.28 -26.35
N PHE A 51 -25.48 -2.83 -25.40
CA PHE A 51 -25.16 -2.71 -23.97
C PHE A 51 -24.06 -3.69 -23.52
N LEU A 52 -23.89 -4.85 -24.18
CA LEU A 52 -22.86 -5.84 -23.85
C LEU A 52 -21.42 -5.34 -24.09
N ALA A 53 -21.20 -4.48 -25.07
CA ALA A 53 -19.88 -3.94 -25.40
C ALA A 53 -19.35 -2.97 -24.32
N ALA A 54 -20.22 -2.17 -23.72
CA ALA A 54 -19.85 -1.19 -22.71
C ALA A 54 -19.43 -1.85 -21.38
N THR A 55 -20.12 -2.92 -20.97
CA THR A 55 -19.77 -3.68 -19.75
C THR A 55 -18.44 -4.43 -19.89
N LEU A 56 -18.15 -5.01 -21.06
CA LEU A 56 -16.87 -5.69 -21.30
C LEU A 56 -15.67 -4.73 -21.25
N LEU A 57 -15.84 -3.50 -21.76
CA LEU A 57 -14.81 -2.46 -21.68
C LEU A 57 -14.50 -2.02 -20.23
N ILE A 58 -15.53 -1.89 -19.39
CA ILE A 58 -15.34 -1.57 -17.95
C ILE A 58 -14.63 -2.72 -17.23
N PHE A 59 -15.04 -3.97 -17.46
CA PHE A 59 -14.36 -5.14 -16.88
C PHE A 59 -12.89 -5.26 -17.32
N ALA A 60 -12.57 -4.95 -18.58
CA ALA A 60 -11.18 -4.96 -19.07
C ALA A 60 -10.30 -3.90 -18.37
N ILE A 61 -10.85 -2.73 -18.02
CA ILE A 61 -10.12 -1.67 -17.31
C ILE A 61 -9.79 -2.11 -15.86
N PHE A 62 -10.71 -2.79 -15.17
CA PHE A 62 -10.45 -3.30 -13.81
C PHE A 62 -9.47 -4.48 -13.74
N HIS A 63 -9.31 -5.25 -14.84
CA HIS A 63 -8.33 -6.35 -14.88
C HIS A 63 -6.88 -5.89 -15.14
N ALA A 64 -6.67 -4.65 -15.61
CA ALA A 64 -5.35 -4.13 -15.94
C ALA A 64 -4.55 -3.61 -14.71
N SER A 65 -5.13 -3.62 -13.51
CA SER A 65 -4.48 -3.17 -12.27
C SER A 65 -3.51 -4.18 -11.65
N GLY A 66 -3.37 -5.38 -12.24
CA GLY A 66 -2.30 -6.33 -11.92
C GLY A 66 -0.95 -5.80 -12.41
N ALA A 67 -0.44 -4.78 -11.72
CA ALA A 67 0.87 -4.21 -11.98
C ALA A 67 1.95 -5.30 -11.89
N ASP A 68 3.00 -5.14 -12.69
CA ASP A 68 4.17 -6.02 -12.78
C ASP A 68 4.98 -5.98 -11.45
N GLN A 69 4.45 -6.68 -10.44
CA GLN A 69 5.00 -6.77 -9.10
C GLN A 69 6.28 -7.59 -9.15
N LYS A 70 7.41 -6.87 -9.23
CA LYS A 70 8.73 -7.47 -9.27
C LYS A 70 9.31 -7.63 -7.86
N PRO A 71 10.01 -8.75 -7.58
CA PRO A 71 10.82 -8.89 -6.39
C PRO A 71 11.88 -7.79 -6.35
N TYR A 72 12.10 -7.17 -5.19
CA TYR A 72 13.17 -6.21 -4.99
C TYR A 72 14.48 -6.93 -4.65
N ASP A 73 15.58 -6.47 -5.24
CA ASP A 73 16.91 -6.96 -4.91
C ASP A 73 17.51 -6.22 -3.70
N LYS A 74 18.72 -6.63 -3.29
CA LYS A 74 19.47 -5.98 -2.20
C LYS A 74 19.75 -4.50 -2.47
N GLN A 75 19.99 -4.11 -3.72
CA GLN A 75 20.28 -2.72 -4.10
C GLN A 75 19.02 -1.85 -4.03
N HIS A 76 17.85 -2.39 -4.36
CA HIS A 76 16.57 -1.73 -4.15
C HIS A 76 16.31 -1.54 -2.65
N TRP A 77 16.46 -2.58 -1.82
CA TRP A 77 16.34 -2.47 -0.36
C TRP A 77 17.26 -1.38 0.24
N GLU A 78 18.53 -1.34 -0.17
CA GLU A 78 19.49 -0.31 0.25
C GLU A 78 19.08 1.10 -0.21
N ARG A 79 18.67 1.27 -1.46
CA ARG A 79 18.20 2.57 -2.00
C ARG A 79 16.94 3.07 -1.30
N THR A 80 15.98 2.19 -1.02
CA THR A 80 14.72 2.53 -0.36
C THR A 80 14.95 2.92 1.09
N ASN A 81 15.75 2.17 1.85
CA ASN A 81 16.14 2.57 3.21
C ASN A 81 16.89 3.91 3.25
N GLN A 82 17.80 4.15 2.30
CA GLN A 82 18.49 5.44 2.18
C GLN A 82 17.52 6.58 1.83
N LEU A 83 16.53 6.35 0.96
CA LEU A 83 15.48 7.31 0.64
C LEU A 83 14.65 7.66 1.89
N CYS A 84 14.12 6.66 2.57
CA CYS A 84 13.33 6.83 3.79
C CYS A 84 14.13 7.51 4.90
N SER A 85 15.39 7.12 5.11
CA SER A 85 16.28 7.77 6.07
C SER A 85 16.54 9.25 5.78
N ARG A 86 16.58 9.65 4.50
CA ARG A 86 16.69 11.07 4.11
C ARG A 86 15.38 11.82 4.32
N LEU A 87 14.24 11.23 3.93
CA LEU A 87 12.92 11.86 4.07
C LEU A 87 12.56 12.12 5.54
N LEU A 88 12.85 11.14 6.41
CA LEU A 88 12.57 11.19 7.85
C LEU A 88 13.68 11.89 8.66
N ARG A 89 14.79 12.29 8.02
CA ARG A 89 15.97 12.90 8.67
C ARG A 89 16.56 12.03 9.78
N THR A 90 16.50 10.72 9.61
CA THR A 90 16.90 9.69 10.59
C THR A 90 18.35 9.91 11.08
N PRO A 91 18.61 9.86 12.40
CA PRO A 91 19.96 10.02 12.95
C PRO A 91 20.89 8.88 12.52
N GLN A 92 22.20 9.13 12.50
CA GLN A 92 23.19 8.18 11.96
C GLN A 92 23.14 6.82 12.67
N GLU A 93 23.01 6.81 13.99
CA GLU A 93 22.89 5.59 14.81
C GLU A 93 21.79 4.64 14.32
N ALA A 94 20.59 5.15 14.09
CA ALA A 94 19.48 4.35 13.56
C ALA A 94 19.76 3.87 12.11
N ARG A 95 20.42 4.68 11.29
CA ARG A 95 20.86 4.26 9.94
C ARG A 95 21.87 3.12 10.01
N ASP A 96 22.78 3.15 10.98
CA ASP A 96 23.81 2.13 11.17
C ASP A 96 23.22 0.81 11.67
N LEU A 97 22.23 0.84 12.56
CA LEU A 97 21.49 -0.35 13.00
C LEU A 97 20.75 -1.03 11.84
N ILE A 98 20.03 -0.25 11.02
CA ILE A 98 19.34 -0.74 9.82
C ILE A 98 20.33 -1.36 8.83
N ALA A 99 21.46 -0.70 8.57
CA ALA A 99 22.50 -1.21 7.68
C ALA A 99 23.13 -2.51 8.20
N GLN A 100 23.28 -2.65 9.52
CA GLN A 100 23.75 -3.86 10.20
C GLN A 100 22.67 -4.96 10.34
N LYS A 101 21.41 -4.67 9.99
CA LYS A 101 20.24 -5.54 10.21
C LYS A 101 20.03 -5.90 11.69
N LYS A 102 20.33 -4.97 12.58
CA LYS A 102 20.07 -5.06 14.02
C LYS A 102 18.69 -4.48 14.29
N PHE A 103 17.74 -5.36 14.55
CA PHE A 103 16.33 -5.03 14.73
C PHE A 103 15.89 -5.52 16.11
N ASP A 104 16.45 -4.87 17.13
CA ASP A 104 16.28 -5.24 18.53
C ASP A 104 14.93 -4.75 19.08
N ASP A 105 14.51 -5.27 20.24
CA ASP A 105 13.22 -4.90 20.85
C ASP A 105 13.21 -3.45 21.38
N ASP A 106 14.35 -2.97 21.90
CA ASP A 106 14.57 -1.60 22.40
C ASP A 106 14.96 -0.60 21.31
N ALA A 107 14.55 -0.88 20.06
CA ALA A 107 14.79 -0.02 18.92
C ALA A 107 14.26 1.42 19.11
N ASN A 108 15.02 2.39 18.61
CA ASN A 108 14.57 3.78 18.65
C ASN A 108 13.44 4.04 17.63
N GLU A 109 12.55 4.98 17.97
CA GLU A 109 11.40 5.42 17.16
C GLU A 109 11.81 5.78 15.71
N ALA A 110 12.99 6.36 15.52
CA ALA A 110 13.48 6.74 14.20
C ALA A 110 13.76 5.52 13.30
N MET A 111 14.15 4.38 13.86
CA MET A 111 14.26 3.11 13.12
C MET A 111 12.86 2.57 12.76
N HIS A 112 11.92 2.59 13.70
CA HIS A 112 10.54 2.16 13.46
C HIS A 112 9.94 2.89 12.25
N CYS A 113 10.10 4.22 12.19
CA CYS A 113 9.57 5.01 11.08
C CYS A 113 10.29 4.75 9.74
N VAL A 114 11.59 4.42 9.72
CA VAL A 114 12.27 4.03 8.47
C VAL A 114 11.78 2.68 7.97
N ILE A 115 11.56 1.71 8.87
CA ILE A 115 10.95 0.42 8.53
C ILE A 115 9.56 0.62 7.96
N ARG A 116 8.70 1.44 8.61
CA ARG A 116 7.38 1.83 8.09
C ARG A 116 7.45 2.37 6.67
N CYS A 117 8.27 3.41 6.48
CA CYS A 117 8.43 4.07 5.18
C CYS A 117 8.94 3.08 4.12
N THR A 118 9.89 2.22 4.48
CA THR A 118 10.45 1.24 3.55
C THR A 118 9.39 0.23 3.12
N GLY A 119 8.61 -0.31 4.06
CA GLY A 119 7.52 -1.25 3.78
C GLY A 119 6.39 -0.65 2.94
N ILE A 120 6.02 0.61 3.18
CA ILE A 120 5.04 1.34 2.35
C ILE A 120 5.58 1.57 0.94
N VAL A 121 6.85 2.00 0.79
CA VAL A 121 7.47 2.26 -0.51
C VAL A 121 7.73 0.98 -1.32
N SER A 122 8.00 -0.16 -0.68
CA SER A 122 8.07 -1.47 -1.33
C SER A 122 6.71 -2.14 -1.54
N GLY A 123 5.63 -1.58 -0.98
CA GLY A 123 4.28 -2.15 -1.00
C GLY A 123 4.10 -3.39 -0.12
N THR A 124 5.11 -3.78 0.67
CA THR A 124 5.04 -4.95 1.57
C THR A 124 4.34 -4.64 2.89
N TYR A 125 4.04 -3.38 3.19
CA TYR A 125 3.31 -2.96 4.39
C TYR A 125 2.31 -1.84 4.05
N ASP A 126 1.17 -1.89 4.73
CA ASP A 126 0.04 -0.97 4.64
C ASP A 126 -0.36 -0.57 6.08
N ASP A 127 -0.56 0.71 6.35
CA ASP A 127 -0.85 1.17 7.71
C ASP A 127 -2.14 0.57 8.28
N GLU A 128 -3.19 0.46 7.47
CA GLU A 128 -4.49 -0.07 7.89
C GLU A 128 -4.40 -1.58 8.08
N ARG A 129 -3.87 -2.29 7.07
CA ARG A 129 -3.93 -3.75 6.93
C ARG A 129 -2.73 -4.51 7.51
N GLY A 130 -1.61 -3.85 7.78
CA GLY A 130 -0.37 -4.50 8.18
C GLY A 130 0.46 -5.02 7.00
N THR A 131 1.15 -6.14 7.18
CA THR A 131 1.97 -6.76 6.13
C THR A 131 1.13 -7.27 4.95
N VAL A 132 1.53 -6.92 3.73
CA VAL A 132 0.85 -7.32 2.48
C VAL A 132 1.44 -8.65 2.01
N MET A 133 0.80 -9.75 2.39
CA MET A 133 1.32 -11.11 2.17
C MET A 133 1.53 -11.46 0.69
N GLU A 134 0.70 -10.94 -0.22
CA GLU A 134 0.85 -11.12 -1.65
C GLU A 134 2.18 -10.54 -2.15
N MET A 135 2.59 -9.39 -1.62
CA MET A 135 3.88 -8.78 -1.94
C MET A 135 5.04 -9.54 -1.31
N MET A 136 4.86 -10.14 -0.13
CA MET A 136 5.86 -11.01 0.50
C MET A 136 6.06 -12.32 -0.30
N GLU A 137 5.01 -12.86 -0.91
CA GLU A 137 5.09 -14.03 -1.79
C GLU A 137 5.90 -13.71 -3.06
N VAL A 138 5.67 -12.53 -3.65
CA VAL A 138 6.52 -12.00 -4.73
C VAL A 138 7.98 -11.90 -4.27
N GLN A 139 8.28 -11.38 -3.07
CA GLN A 139 9.65 -11.35 -2.53
C GLN A 139 10.24 -12.75 -2.27
N ALA A 140 9.40 -13.75 -2.02
CA ALA A 140 9.86 -15.11 -1.83
C ALA A 140 10.43 -15.69 -3.12
N GLN A 141 9.98 -15.26 -4.31
CA GLN A 141 10.51 -15.72 -5.61
C GLN A 141 10.47 -17.25 -5.77
N GLY A 142 9.46 -17.92 -5.22
CA GLY A 142 9.37 -19.37 -5.20
C GLY A 142 10.37 -20.09 -4.28
N LYS A 143 11.06 -19.37 -3.37
CA LYS A 143 11.83 -19.98 -2.27
C LYS A 143 10.92 -20.89 -1.43
N THR A 144 11.47 -22.03 -1.00
CA THR A 144 10.77 -22.93 -0.09
C THR A 144 10.63 -22.30 1.31
N GLY A 145 9.61 -22.74 2.06
CA GLY A 145 9.33 -22.23 3.40
C GLY A 145 8.41 -21.01 3.47
N PHE A 146 7.82 -20.55 2.36
CA PHE A 146 6.95 -19.38 2.37
C PHE A 146 5.61 -19.61 3.10
N ALA A 147 5.03 -20.81 3.02
CA ALA A 147 3.80 -21.14 3.73
C ALA A 147 4.01 -21.14 5.26
N GLU A 148 5.15 -21.69 5.69
CA GLU A 148 5.60 -21.71 7.08
C GLU A 148 5.94 -20.30 7.59
N PHE A 149 6.61 -19.48 6.77
CA PHE A 149 6.80 -18.05 7.04
C PHE A 149 5.46 -17.34 7.26
N ARG A 150 4.51 -17.52 6.34
CA ARG A 150 3.21 -16.85 6.40
C ARG A 150 2.46 -17.23 7.68
N SER A 151 2.38 -18.53 7.99
CA SER A 151 1.73 -19.03 9.20
C SER A 151 2.38 -18.48 10.47
N ALA A 152 3.72 -18.48 10.56
CA ALA A 152 4.44 -18.00 11.73
C ALA A 152 4.35 -16.47 11.91
N ALA A 153 4.29 -15.72 10.81
CA ALA A 153 4.07 -14.28 10.83
C ALA A 153 2.63 -13.93 11.26
N GLU A 154 1.62 -14.55 10.65
CA GLU A 154 0.20 -14.35 10.97
C GLU A 154 -0.12 -14.74 12.43
N GLU A 155 0.48 -15.82 12.96
CA GLU A 155 0.38 -16.19 14.38
C GLU A 155 1.00 -15.12 15.29
N CYS A 156 2.18 -14.59 14.93
CA CYS A 156 2.89 -13.58 15.70
C CYS A 156 2.14 -12.23 15.74
N TYR A 157 1.41 -11.85 14.68
CA TYR A 157 0.56 -10.66 14.69
C TYR A 157 -0.57 -10.73 15.71
N GLY A 158 -1.10 -11.94 15.98
CA GLY A 158 -2.13 -12.16 17.00
C GLY A 158 -1.66 -11.92 18.43
N GLY A 159 -0.35 -11.71 18.64
CA GLY A 159 0.26 -11.42 19.94
C GLY A 159 0.33 -9.94 20.32
N PHE A 160 -0.15 -9.01 19.49
CA PHE A 160 -0.19 -7.57 19.82
C PHE A 160 -1.44 -6.88 19.27
N GLY A 161 -1.87 -5.80 19.94
CA GLY A 161 -3.06 -5.03 19.60
C GLY A 161 -2.87 -3.52 19.67
N PRO A 162 -3.92 -2.71 19.43
CA PRO A 162 -3.88 -1.25 19.57
C PRO A 162 -3.40 -0.74 20.93
N GLU A 163 -3.51 -1.55 21.98
CA GLU A 163 -2.95 -1.30 23.31
C GLU A 163 -1.41 -1.24 23.31
N ASP A 164 -0.74 -1.97 22.42
CA ASP A 164 0.73 -2.02 22.36
C ASP A 164 1.33 -0.84 21.59
N TYR A 165 0.62 -0.32 20.58
CA TYR A 165 1.13 0.73 19.69
C TYR A 165 0.37 2.07 19.73
N GLY A 166 -0.87 2.10 20.23
CA GLY A 166 -1.69 3.32 20.30
C GLY A 166 -1.86 3.99 18.93
N ASP A 167 -1.59 5.29 18.86
CA ASP A 167 -1.57 6.06 17.61
C ASP A 167 -0.19 6.05 16.91
N ASP A 168 0.81 5.33 17.43
CA ASP A 168 2.15 5.23 16.83
C ASP A 168 2.17 4.16 15.70
N TRP A 169 1.83 4.63 14.50
CA TRP A 169 1.92 3.84 13.26
C TRP A 169 3.33 3.31 12.97
N CYS A 170 4.38 4.03 13.39
CA CYS A 170 5.75 3.55 13.23
C CYS A 170 5.98 2.32 14.11
N LYS A 171 5.63 2.39 15.40
CA LYS A 171 5.69 1.24 16.33
C LYS A 171 4.80 0.09 15.85
N LYS A 172 3.57 0.34 15.38
CA LYS A 172 2.71 -0.69 14.76
C LYS A 172 3.47 -1.43 13.66
N SER A 173 4.00 -0.70 12.68
CA SER A 173 4.71 -1.31 11.54
C SER A 173 5.97 -2.08 11.96
N TYR A 174 6.64 -1.65 13.03
CA TYR A 174 7.82 -2.31 13.53
C TYR A 174 7.50 -3.63 14.25
N LEU A 175 6.35 -3.73 14.92
CA LEU A 175 5.87 -5.00 15.49
C LEU A 175 5.59 -6.04 14.40
N TYR A 176 4.86 -5.66 13.34
CA TYR A 176 4.67 -6.48 12.13
C TYR A 176 6.02 -6.90 11.53
N PHE A 177 6.92 -5.94 11.30
CA PHE A 177 8.23 -6.21 10.72
C PHE A 177 9.09 -7.15 11.58
N LYS A 178 9.05 -7.08 12.92
CA LYS A 178 9.77 -8.04 13.78
C LYS A 178 9.23 -9.46 13.62
N CYS A 179 7.90 -9.62 13.56
CA CYS A 179 7.27 -10.91 13.26
C CYS A 179 7.73 -11.44 11.90
N ASP A 180 7.65 -10.60 10.85
CA ASP A 180 8.07 -10.95 9.49
C ASP A 180 9.55 -11.33 9.43
N TRP A 181 10.42 -10.52 10.04
CA TRP A 181 11.86 -10.72 10.04
C TRP A 181 12.24 -12.04 10.71
N LYS A 182 11.65 -12.33 11.88
CA LYS A 182 11.86 -13.57 12.62
C LYS A 182 11.38 -14.78 11.81
N ALA A 183 10.14 -14.75 11.32
CA ALA A 183 9.57 -15.83 10.53
C ALA A 183 10.36 -16.06 9.23
N TRP A 184 10.79 -14.99 8.56
CA TRP A 184 11.53 -15.07 7.30
C TRP A 184 12.90 -15.70 7.48
N VAL A 185 13.64 -15.28 8.52
CA VAL A 185 14.95 -15.85 8.87
C VAL A 185 14.84 -17.32 9.27
N GLN A 186 13.74 -17.73 9.91
CA GLN A 186 13.51 -19.11 10.35
C GLN A 186 13.07 -20.05 9.21
N HIS A 187 12.19 -19.59 8.32
CA HIS A 187 11.49 -20.45 7.37
C HIS A 187 11.91 -20.28 5.91
N VAL A 188 12.14 -19.06 5.42
CA VAL A 188 12.43 -18.82 4.00
C VAL A 188 13.89 -19.14 3.68
N LYS A 189 14.10 -20.30 3.06
CA LYS A 189 15.45 -20.74 2.66
C LYS A 189 15.88 -20.05 1.37
N LYS A 190 17.19 -19.96 1.15
CA LYS A 190 17.72 -19.62 -0.17
C LYS A 190 17.40 -20.78 -1.13
N VAL A 191 17.19 -20.46 -2.40
CA VAL A 191 17.25 -21.48 -3.46
C VAL A 191 18.69 -22.03 -3.47
N GLU A 192 18.83 -23.34 -3.47
CA GLU A 192 20.12 -24.06 -3.54
C GLU A 192 20.71 -24.01 -4.96
#